data_AF-A0A956R8V3-F1
#
_entry.id   AF-A0A956R8V3-F1
#
_cell.length_a   1.000
_cell.length_b   1.000
_cell.length_c   1.000
_cell.angle_alpha   90.00
_cell.angle_beta   90.00
_cell.angle_gamma   90.00
#
_symmetry.space_group_name_H-M   'P 1'
#
loop_
_entity.id
_entity.type
_entity.pdbx_description
1 polymer ?
#
loop_
_entity_poly.entity_id
_entity_poly.type
_entity_poly.pdbx_seq_one_letter_code
_entity_poly.pdbx_strand_id
1 'polypeptide(L)'
;MTTPSRQRGRTARKTQERAGAEGLAKPPWVRVHRVQLIRREIREVLSPGALEVLFDRAELVVEGGEELGGRRAEDRRVYATVMVTIDLSRCAPHFREPADEATARRVAELMEGDPQVHQRLHTLATQEAARLAEAEPESLVLATEIAIRAQGAEVLVDIDLVATQARRRG
;
A
#
# COMPACT_ATOMS: atom_id res chain seq x y z
N MET A 1 57.19 -26.25 79.84
CA MET A 1 56.93 -24.80 79.65
C MET A 1 55.97 -24.70 78.47
N THR A 2 54.77 -24.12 78.50
CA THR A 2 53.93 -23.46 79.51
C THR A 2 52.56 -23.27 78.81
N THR A 3 51.49 -23.89 79.34
CA THR A 3 50.10 -23.34 79.56
C THR A 3 49.30 -22.70 78.37
N PRO A 4 47.95 -22.53 78.45
CA PRO A 4 47.01 -23.36 77.67
C PRO A 4 45.73 -22.60 77.16
N SER A 5 44.76 -23.39 76.64
CA SER A 5 43.30 -23.34 76.93
C SER A 5 42.47 -22.07 76.67
N ARG A 6 41.42 -22.22 75.82
CA ARG A 6 39.97 -22.09 76.16
C ARG A 6 39.12 -22.14 74.88
N GLN A 7 38.33 -23.19 74.67
CA GLN A 7 36.91 -23.40 75.09
C GLN A 7 35.89 -22.98 74.01
N ARG A 8 35.08 -23.99 73.64
CA ARG A 8 33.90 -23.93 72.76
C ARG A 8 32.72 -23.31 73.49
N GLY A 9 31.84 -22.65 72.73
CA GLY A 9 30.48 -22.32 73.15
C GLY A 9 29.54 -22.20 71.94
N ARG A 10 28.63 -23.17 71.78
CA ARG A 10 27.40 -23.08 70.96
C ARG A 10 26.32 -22.46 71.86
N THR A 11 25.57 -21.47 71.38
CA THR A 11 24.12 -21.34 71.62
C THR A 11 23.51 -20.25 70.73
N ALA A 12 22.36 -20.57 70.14
CA ALA A 12 21.55 -19.74 69.26
C ALA A 12 20.76 -18.67 70.03
N ARG A 13 20.54 -17.50 69.39
CA ARG A 13 19.37 -16.62 69.53
C ARG A 13 19.31 -15.73 68.28
N LYS A 14 18.44 -16.07 67.31
CA LYS A 14 17.16 -15.39 67.04
C LYS A 14 17.31 -13.87 66.96
N THR A 15 17.28 -13.34 65.74
CA THR A 15 16.23 -12.44 65.20
C THR A 15 16.87 -11.58 64.12
N GLN A 16 16.99 -12.13 62.91
CA GLN A 16 17.31 -11.37 61.71
C GLN A 16 16.28 -11.79 60.66
N GLU A 17 15.85 -10.83 59.86
CA GLU A 17 14.85 -10.94 58.79
C GLU A 17 13.38 -10.82 59.22
N ARG A 18 12.98 -9.55 59.45
CA ARG A 18 11.90 -8.90 58.67
C ARG A 18 11.86 -7.39 58.97
N ALA A 19 12.59 -6.64 58.16
CA ALA A 19 12.22 -5.31 57.68
C ALA A 19 12.70 -5.33 56.22
N GLY A 20 11.86 -5.41 55.19
CA GLY A 20 10.58 -4.74 55.07
C GLY A 20 10.79 -3.36 54.46
N ALA A 21 11.14 -3.37 53.18
CA ALA A 21 11.11 -2.27 52.22
C ALA A 21 12.23 -1.22 52.26
N GLU A 22 12.40 -0.61 51.08
CA GLU A 22 13.03 0.69 50.83
C GLU A 22 14.52 0.69 50.54
N GLY A 23 14.86 0.70 49.24
CA GLY A 23 16.21 1.12 48.85
C GLY A 23 16.72 0.71 47.48
N LEU A 24 15.97 -0.03 46.65
CA LEU A 24 16.34 -0.14 45.24
C LEU A 24 15.98 1.18 44.56
N ALA A 25 16.94 2.11 44.59
CA ALA A 25 16.87 3.37 43.88
C ALA A 25 16.46 3.08 42.43
N LYS A 26 15.28 3.57 42.04
CA LYS A 26 14.85 3.51 40.65
C LYS A 26 15.96 4.16 39.81
N PRO A 27 16.45 3.51 38.74
CA PRO A 27 17.47 4.12 37.90
C PRO A 27 16.96 5.49 37.45
N PRO A 28 17.81 6.54 37.47
CA PRO A 28 17.38 7.87 37.10
C PRO A 28 16.96 7.84 35.63
N TRP A 29 15.66 7.85 35.38
CA TRP A 29 15.11 8.03 34.05
C TRP A 29 15.64 9.37 33.56
N VAL A 30 16.54 9.34 32.56
CA VAL A 30 17.00 10.54 31.87
C VAL A 30 15.77 11.15 31.22
N ARG A 31 15.23 12.23 31.80
CA ARG A 31 14.13 12.97 31.20
C ARG A 31 14.68 13.69 29.98
N VAL A 32 14.36 13.18 28.81
CA VAL A 32 14.68 13.85 27.54
C VAL A 32 13.73 15.04 27.40
N HIS A 33 14.21 16.23 27.73
CA HIS A 33 13.45 17.49 27.65
C HIS A 33 13.51 18.16 26.27
N ARG A 34 14.33 17.63 25.35
CA ARG A 34 14.52 18.19 24.01
C ARG A 34 14.22 17.12 22.98
N VAL A 35 13.06 17.24 22.34
CA VAL A 35 12.67 16.43 21.19
C VAL A 35 13.08 17.13 19.90
N GLN A 36 13.27 16.36 18.83
CA GLN A 36 13.57 16.91 17.51
C GLN A 36 12.36 17.70 17.01
N LEU A 37 12.49 19.03 16.92
CA LEU A 37 11.41 19.91 16.44
C LEU A 37 11.09 19.68 14.96
N ILE A 38 12.11 19.39 14.15
CA ILE A 38 11.99 19.23 12.70
C ILE A 38 12.55 17.87 12.32
N ARG A 39 11.67 16.97 11.85
CA ARG A 39 12.04 15.67 11.29
C ARG A 39 12.01 15.77 9.77
N ARG A 40 13.09 15.33 9.12
CA ARG A 40 13.11 15.17 7.67
C ARG A 40 12.43 13.85 7.30
N GLU A 41 11.45 13.92 6.42
CA GLU A 41 10.81 12.77 5.79
C GLU A 41 11.38 12.60 4.38
N ILE A 42 11.74 11.37 4.02
CA ILE A 42 12.09 11.03 2.63
C ILE A 42 10.87 10.29 2.09
N ARG A 43 10.19 10.90 1.11
CA ARG A 43 9.11 10.28 0.36
C ARG A 43 9.62 9.90 -1.01
N GLU A 44 9.29 8.69 -1.41
CA GLU A 44 9.48 8.23 -2.78
C GLU A 44 8.13 8.35 -3.48
N VAL A 45 8.15 8.93 -4.67
CA VAL A 45 6.97 9.15 -5.50
C VAL A 45 7.36 8.99 -6.96
N LEU A 46 6.42 8.54 -7.78
CA LEU A 46 6.59 8.59 -9.23
C LEU A 46 6.42 10.04 -9.67
N SER A 47 7.38 10.54 -10.45
CA SER A 47 7.23 11.88 -11.02
C SER A 47 6.12 11.89 -12.08
N PRO A 48 5.41 13.01 -12.28
CA PRO A 48 4.39 13.09 -13.33
C PRO A 48 4.91 12.69 -14.72
N GLY A 49 6.12 13.14 -15.08
CA GLY A 49 6.74 12.76 -16.36
C GLY A 49 7.08 11.27 -16.46
N ALA A 50 7.40 10.61 -15.34
CA ALA A 50 7.59 9.16 -15.35
C ALA A 50 6.25 8.43 -15.61
N LEU A 51 5.17 8.87 -14.95
CA LEU A 51 3.83 8.33 -15.19
C LEU A 51 3.41 8.52 -16.66
N GLU A 52 3.67 9.69 -17.25
CA GLU A 52 3.41 9.94 -18.66
C GLU A 52 4.10 8.90 -19.56
N VAL A 53 5.41 8.69 -19.39
CA VAL A 53 6.18 7.73 -20.18
C VAL A 53 5.68 6.30 -19.99
N LEU A 54 5.37 5.90 -18.75
CA LEU A 54 4.86 4.55 -18.44
C LEU A 54 3.54 4.27 -19.15
N PHE A 55 2.58 5.20 -19.05
CA PHE A 55 1.27 5.03 -19.66
C PHE A 55 1.27 5.23 -21.19
N ASP A 56 2.17 6.05 -21.73
CA ASP A 56 2.33 6.23 -23.19
C ASP A 56 2.81 4.94 -23.89
N ARG A 57 3.55 4.09 -23.17
CA ARG A 57 4.06 2.79 -23.66
C ARG A 57 3.25 1.60 -23.18
N ALA A 58 2.18 1.83 -22.44
CA ALA A 58 1.36 0.76 -21.90
C ALA A 58 0.59 0.05 -23.01
N GLU A 59 0.53 -1.27 -22.93
CA GLU A 59 -0.37 -2.08 -23.75
C GLU A 59 -1.71 -2.21 -23.03
N LEU A 60 -2.80 -2.07 -23.79
CA LEU A 60 -4.16 -2.13 -23.27
C LEU A 60 -4.90 -3.30 -23.92
N VAL A 61 -5.49 -4.16 -23.10
CA VAL A 61 -6.41 -5.22 -23.52
C VAL A 61 -7.73 -5.03 -22.79
N VAL A 62 -8.83 -5.10 -23.53
CA VAL A 62 -10.18 -4.92 -22.98
C VAL A 62 -11.02 -6.13 -23.37
N GLU A 63 -11.58 -6.79 -22.37
CA GLU A 63 -12.51 -7.90 -22.53
C GLU A 63 -13.82 -7.55 -21.84
N GLY A 64 -14.95 -7.63 -22.55
CA GLY A 64 -16.23 -7.27 -21.96
C GLY A 64 -17.36 -7.18 -22.96
N GLY A 65 -18.56 -6.92 -22.45
CA GLY A 65 -19.77 -6.79 -23.25
C GLY A 65 -21.00 -6.38 -22.45
N GLU A 66 -22.08 -6.07 -23.17
CA GLU A 66 -23.38 -5.82 -22.55
C GLU A 66 -24.00 -7.11 -22.01
N GLU A 67 -24.56 -7.05 -20.80
CA GLU A 67 -25.46 -8.07 -20.30
C GLU A 67 -26.83 -7.93 -20.98
N LEU A 68 -27.16 -8.91 -21.83
CA LEU A 68 -28.49 -9.02 -22.45
C LEU A 68 -29.50 -9.57 -21.43
N GLY A 69 -30.02 -8.72 -20.54
CA GLY A 69 -30.89 -9.20 -19.45
C GLY A 69 -31.91 -8.22 -18.84
N GLY A 70 -31.94 -6.96 -19.24
CA GLY A 70 -32.86 -5.95 -18.71
C GLY A 70 -34.19 -5.89 -19.47
N ARG A 71 -35.34 -5.83 -18.76
CA ARG A 71 -36.65 -5.53 -19.41
C ARG A 71 -36.75 -4.08 -19.90
N ARG A 72 -35.84 -3.20 -19.46
CA ARG A 72 -35.77 -1.78 -19.82
C ARG A 72 -34.33 -1.38 -20.16
N ALA A 73 -34.16 -0.37 -21.01
CA ALA A 73 -32.84 0.15 -21.40
C ALA A 73 -32.01 0.63 -20.20
N GLU A 74 -32.68 1.15 -19.17
CA GLU A 74 -32.10 1.60 -17.90
C GLU A 74 -31.60 0.47 -16.99
N ASP A 75 -31.90 -0.80 -17.31
CA ASP A 75 -31.38 -1.98 -16.61
C ASP A 75 -30.17 -2.61 -17.34
N ARG A 76 -29.70 -2.00 -18.44
CA ARG A 76 -28.51 -2.48 -19.16
C ARG A 76 -27.27 -2.31 -18.31
N ARG A 77 -26.46 -3.36 -18.27
CA ARG A 77 -25.19 -3.41 -17.56
C ARG A 77 -24.08 -3.76 -18.54
N VAL A 78 -22.92 -3.15 -18.36
CA VAL A 78 -21.69 -3.57 -19.03
C VAL A 78 -20.77 -4.14 -17.98
N TYR A 79 -20.22 -5.31 -18.28
CA TYR A 79 -19.15 -5.93 -17.51
C TYR A 79 -17.92 -5.95 -18.39
N ALA A 80 -16.79 -5.51 -17.84
CA ALA A 80 -15.52 -5.58 -18.54
C ALA A 80 -14.36 -5.74 -17.57
N THR A 81 -13.29 -6.34 -18.09
CA THR A 81 -11.96 -6.32 -17.50
C THR A 81 -11.05 -5.56 -18.45
N VAL A 82 -10.35 -4.56 -17.91
CA VAL A 82 -9.35 -3.77 -18.61
C VAL A 82 -7.98 -4.12 -18.04
N MET A 83 -7.12 -4.70 -18.85
CA MET A 83 -5.76 -5.06 -18.47
C MET A 83 -4.78 -4.08 -19.10
N VAL A 84 -3.98 -3.43 -18.25
CA VAL A 84 -2.90 -2.52 -18.66
C VAL A 84 -1.57 -3.17 -18.32
N THR A 85 -0.73 -3.37 -19.33
CA THR A 85 0.61 -3.95 -19.17
C THR A 85 1.67 -2.90 -19.46
N ILE A 86 2.55 -2.67 -18.50
CA ILE A 86 3.67 -1.72 -18.62
C ILE A 86 4.98 -2.51 -18.53
N ASP A 87 5.61 -2.74 -19.68
CA ASP A 87 6.94 -3.36 -19.76
C ASP A 87 8.04 -2.30 -19.56
N LEU A 88 8.73 -2.36 -18.41
CA LEU A 88 9.79 -1.41 -18.10
C LEU A 88 10.98 -1.53 -19.06
N SER A 89 11.18 -2.68 -19.71
CA SER A 89 12.25 -2.89 -20.67
C SER A 89 12.07 -1.99 -21.89
N ARG A 90 10.82 -1.73 -22.29
CA ARG A 90 10.47 -0.79 -23.37
C ARG A 90 10.62 0.67 -22.95
N CYS A 91 10.59 0.93 -21.66
CA CYS A 91 10.76 2.26 -21.09
C CYS A 91 12.21 2.56 -20.66
N ALA A 92 13.09 1.56 -20.61
CA ALA A 92 14.46 1.64 -20.10
C ALA A 92 15.29 2.82 -20.68
N PRO A 93 15.17 3.21 -21.96
CA PRO A 93 15.90 4.37 -22.48
C PRO A 93 15.53 5.72 -21.83
N HIS A 94 14.40 5.79 -21.12
CA HIS A 94 13.85 7.01 -20.53
C HIS A 94 14.09 7.13 -19.02
N PHE A 95 14.49 6.04 -18.36
CA PHE A 95 14.66 5.97 -16.91
C PHE A 95 16.11 5.68 -16.53
N ARG A 96 16.47 6.02 -15.29
CA ARG A 96 17.82 5.74 -14.76
C ARG A 96 17.85 4.39 -14.06
N GLU A 97 16.70 3.97 -13.55
CA GLU A 97 16.46 2.72 -12.86
C GLU A 97 16.55 1.55 -13.85
N PRO A 98 17.11 0.41 -13.42
CA PRO A 98 17.15 -0.78 -14.27
C PRO A 98 15.72 -1.30 -14.52
N ALA A 99 15.47 -1.81 -15.73
CA ALA A 99 14.25 -2.51 -16.07
C ALA A 99 14.31 -3.96 -15.55
N ASP A 100 14.18 -4.12 -14.24
CA ASP A 100 14.19 -5.41 -13.55
C ASP A 100 12.97 -5.57 -12.63
N GLU A 101 12.87 -6.75 -12.03
CA GLU A 101 11.75 -7.11 -11.16
C GLU A 101 11.69 -6.30 -9.87
N ALA A 102 12.84 -5.86 -9.34
CA ALA A 102 12.86 -5.04 -8.13
C ALA A 102 12.28 -3.65 -8.42
N THR A 103 12.67 -3.05 -9.54
CA THR A 103 12.10 -1.78 -10.00
C THR A 103 10.61 -1.91 -10.32
N ALA A 104 10.19 -2.96 -11.04
CA ALA A 104 8.79 -3.18 -11.36
C ALA A 104 7.90 -3.29 -10.11
N ARG A 105 8.33 -4.07 -9.11
CA ARG A 105 7.64 -4.15 -7.81
C ARG A 105 7.55 -2.79 -7.14
N ARG A 106 8.65 -2.02 -7.15
CA ARG A 106 8.65 -0.70 -6.52
C ARG A 106 7.72 0.27 -7.23
N VAL A 107 7.69 0.26 -8.57
CA VAL A 107 6.76 1.06 -9.36
C VAL A 107 5.32 0.66 -9.05
N ALA A 108 5.00 -0.63 -9.00
CA ALA A 108 3.67 -1.13 -8.66
C ALA A 108 3.21 -0.64 -7.27
N GLU A 109 4.06 -0.74 -6.25
CA GLU A 109 3.77 -0.24 -4.89
C GLU A 109 3.50 1.27 -4.88
N LEU A 110 4.30 2.04 -5.61
CA LEU A 110 4.12 3.50 -5.70
C LEU A 110 2.84 3.85 -6.45
N MET A 111 2.51 3.13 -7.53
CA MET A 111 1.28 3.30 -8.30
C MET A 111 0.04 2.99 -7.46
N GLU A 112 0.08 1.94 -6.63
CA GLU A 112 -1.03 1.53 -5.77
C GLU A 112 -1.43 2.64 -4.78
N GLY A 113 -0.45 3.42 -4.29
CA GLY A 113 -0.69 4.52 -3.38
C GLY A 113 -0.95 5.88 -4.03
N ASP A 114 -0.87 6.02 -5.36
CA ASP A 114 -0.87 7.31 -6.04
C ASP A 114 -2.28 7.71 -6.55
N PRO A 115 -2.89 8.78 -5.99
CA PRO A 115 -4.22 9.23 -6.42
C PRO A 115 -4.29 9.63 -7.91
N GLN A 116 -3.19 10.10 -8.49
CA GLN A 116 -3.15 10.47 -9.91
C GLN A 116 -3.23 9.24 -10.81
N VAL A 117 -2.59 8.13 -10.38
CA VAL A 117 -2.68 6.84 -11.07
C VAL A 117 -4.11 6.33 -11.01
N HIS A 118 -4.72 6.28 -9.83
CA HIS A 118 -6.11 5.84 -9.65
C HIS A 118 -7.10 6.67 -10.48
N GLN A 119 -6.93 8.00 -10.51
CA GLN A 119 -7.76 8.87 -11.33
C GLN A 119 -7.61 8.55 -12.83
N ARG A 120 -6.37 8.33 -13.30
CA ARG A 120 -6.10 8.00 -14.71
C ARG A 120 -6.69 6.64 -15.10
N LEU A 121 -6.55 5.63 -14.25
CA LEU A 121 -7.12 4.29 -14.45
C LEU A 121 -8.65 4.35 -14.44
N HIS A 122 -9.26 5.11 -13.53
CA HIS A 122 -10.71 5.33 -13.52
C HIS A 122 -11.20 6.01 -14.81
N THR A 123 -10.49 7.04 -15.29
CA THR A 123 -10.83 7.71 -16.55
C THR A 123 -10.75 6.73 -17.73
N LEU A 124 -9.70 5.92 -17.80
CA LEU A 124 -9.55 4.87 -18.80
C LEU A 124 -10.72 3.86 -18.76
N ALA A 125 -11.04 3.33 -17.58
CA ALA A 125 -12.15 2.40 -17.38
C ALA A 125 -13.50 3.00 -17.80
N THR A 126 -13.70 4.30 -17.52
CA THR A 126 -14.91 5.03 -17.91
C THR A 126 -15.03 5.12 -19.43
N GLN A 127 -13.93 5.44 -20.13
CA GLN A 127 -13.90 5.54 -21.59
C GLN A 127 -14.18 4.19 -22.25
N GLU A 128 -13.59 3.11 -21.74
CA GLU A 128 -13.82 1.76 -22.29
C GLU A 128 -15.24 1.26 -22.01
N ALA A 129 -15.78 1.53 -20.82
CA ALA A 129 -17.18 1.22 -20.51
C ALA A 129 -18.15 1.98 -21.42
N ALA A 130 -17.91 3.26 -21.66
CA ALA A 130 -18.69 4.10 -22.57
C ALA A 130 -18.65 3.56 -24.01
N ARG A 131 -17.47 3.16 -24.48
CA ARG A 131 -17.28 2.55 -25.80
C ARG A 131 -18.05 1.24 -25.93
N LEU A 132 -18.02 0.37 -24.92
CA LEU A 132 -18.74 -0.91 -24.91
C LEU A 132 -20.26 -0.74 -24.81
N ALA A 133 -20.73 0.28 -24.09
CA ALA A 133 -22.15 0.59 -23.91
C ALA A 133 -22.74 1.45 -25.05
N GLU A 134 -21.92 1.88 -26.02
CA GLU A 134 -22.27 2.88 -27.03
C GLU A 134 -22.95 4.13 -26.42
N ALA A 135 -22.41 4.60 -25.29
CA ALA A 135 -22.98 5.68 -24.49
C ALA A 135 -21.95 6.77 -24.18
N GLU A 136 -22.43 7.91 -23.68
CA GLU A 136 -21.55 8.98 -23.21
C GLU A 136 -20.97 8.64 -21.83
N PRO A 137 -19.68 8.90 -21.55
CA PRO A 137 -19.06 8.66 -20.25
C PRO A 137 -19.86 9.21 -19.06
N GLU A 138 -20.39 10.42 -19.16
CA GLU A 138 -21.13 11.11 -18.09
C GLU A 138 -22.51 10.49 -17.82
N SER A 139 -22.99 9.65 -18.74
CA SER A 139 -24.24 8.93 -18.58
C SER A 139 -24.10 7.61 -17.83
N LEU A 140 -22.87 7.22 -17.46
CA LEU A 140 -22.59 5.96 -16.78
C LEU A 140 -22.27 6.16 -15.29
N VAL A 141 -22.69 5.18 -14.50
CA VAL A 141 -22.25 5.00 -13.10
C VAL A 141 -21.42 3.74 -13.04
N LEU A 142 -20.15 3.88 -12.65
CA LEU A 142 -19.17 2.80 -12.58
C LEU A 142 -18.93 2.35 -11.14
N ALA A 143 -18.79 1.04 -10.97
CA ALA A 143 -18.06 0.44 -9.86
C ALA A 143 -16.81 -0.22 -10.44
N THR A 144 -15.64 0.05 -9.86
CA THR A 144 -14.36 -0.49 -10.31
C THR A 144 -13.63 -1.15 -9.16
N GLU A 145 -12.95 -2.25 -9.45
CA GLU A 145 -11.94 -2.88 -8.61
C GLU A 145 -10.62 -2.84 -9.37
N ILE A 146 -9.58 -2.28 -8.75
CA ILE A 146 -8.28 -2.07 -9.38
C ILE A 146 -7.25 -2.88 -8.61
N ALA A 147 -6.54 -3.77 -9.30
CA ALA A 147 -5.42 -4.53 -8.76
C ALA A 147 -4.14 -4.20 -9.55
N ILE A 148 -3.09 -3.78 -8.83
CA ILE A 148 -1.78 -3.48 -9.42
C ILE A 148 -0.78 -4.49 -8.89
N ARG A 149 -0.02 -5.14 -9.78
CA ARG A 149 1.02 -6.10 -9.42
C ARG A 149 2.24 -5.94 -10.32
N ALA A 150 3.35 -6.55 -9.93
CA ALA A 150 4.53 -6.69 -10.78
C ALA A 150 4.80 -8.17 -11.08
N GLN A 151 5.31 -8.44 -12.28
CA GLN A 151 5.73 -9.77 -12.72
C GLN A 151 6.93 -9.63 -13.66
N GLY A 152 8.10 -10.14 -13.27
CA GLY A 152 9.33 -9.85 -14.02
C GLY A 152 9.57 -8.34 -14.11
N ALA A 153 9.95 -7.83 -15.29
CA ALA A 153 10.13 -6.39 -15.52
C ALA A 153 8.82 -5.65 -15.89
N GLU A 154 7.66 -6.27 -15.68
CA GLU A 154 6.35 -5.71 -16.05
C GLU A 154 5.57 -5.28 -14.81
N VAL A 155 4.81 -4.20 -14.96
CA VAL A 155 3.71 -3.82 -14.07
C VAL A 155 2.40 -4.13 -14.76
N LEU A 156 1.56 -4.92 -14.09
CA LEU A 156 0.26 -5.35 -14.58
C LEU A 156 -0.82 -4.67 -13.75
N VAL A 157 -1.78 -4.04 -14.41
CA VAL A 157 -2.95 -3.45 -13.79
C VAL A 157 -4.18 -4.14 -14.35
N ASP A 158 -4.96 -4.75 -13.48
CA ASP A 158 -6.28 -5.26 -13.82
C ASP A 158 -7.34 -4.31 -13.26
N ILE A 159 -8.29 -3.92 -14.10
CA ILE A 159 -9.44 -3.12 -13.72
C ILE A 159 -10.69 -3.92 -14.07
N ASP A 160 -11.33 -4.48 -13.07
CA ASP A 160 -12.65 -5.07 -13.22
C ASP A 160 -13.71 -3.98 -13.03
N LEU A 161 -14.64 -3.88 -13.96
CA LEU A 161 -15.66 -2.83 -13.94
C LEU A 161 -17.06 -3.36 -14.20
N VAL A 162 -18.01 -2.70 -13.54
CA VAL A 162 -19.44 -2.79 -13.84
C VAL A 162 -19.94 -1.38 -14.09
N ALA A 163 -20.56 -1.16 -15.25
CA ALA A 163 -21.17 0.11 -15.59
C ALA A 163 -22.68 -0.05 -15.78
N THR A 164 -23.45 0.94 -15.31
CA THR A 164 -24.90 1.04 -15.50
C THR A 164 -25.28 2.44 -15.97
N GLN A 165 -26.36 2.58 -16.73
CA GLN A 165 -26.84 3.90 -17.13
C GLN A 165 -27.38 4.68 -15.93
N ALA A 166 -26.97 5.94 -15.80
CA ALA A 166 -27.53 6.86 -14.85
C ALA A 166 -29.01 7.12 -15.18
N ARG A 167 -29.91 6.94 -14.20
CA ARG A 167 -31.31 7.33 -14.38
C ARG A 167 -31.41 8.82 -14.65
N ARG A 168 -31.87 9.21 -15.84
CA ARG A 168 -32.26 10.60 -16.09
C ARG A 168 -33.41 10.94 -15.14
N ARG A 169 -33.19 11.88 -14.22
CA ARG A 169 -34.30 12.51 -13.48
C ARG A 169 -35.05 13.41 -14.48
N GLY A 170 -36.24 12.97 -14.87
CA GLY A 170 -37.22 13.80 -15.58
C GLY A 170 -37.83 14.86 -14.67
#